data_AF-A0A0K6GYX6-F1
#
_entry.id   AF-A0A0K6GYX6-F1
#
_cell.length_a   1.000
_cell.length_b   1.000
_cell.length_c   1.000
_cell.angle_alpha   90.00
_cell.angle_beta   90.00
_cell.angle_gamma   90.00
#
_symmetry.space_group_name_H-M   'P 1'
#
loop_
_entity.id
_entity.type
_entity.pdbx_description
1 polymer ?
#
loop_
_entity_poly.entity_id
_entity_poly.type
_entity_poly.pdbx_seq_one_letter_code
_entity_poly.pdbx_strand_id
1 'polypeptide(L)'
;MLSARPVPVEPHPARYAHRAQRWFFATRPAFLSLSLGGVMMGLAAAGPALRDGWPKAALATLLALLCHAAANVINDVADDANGTDAANVTRLYPYTGGSRFIQNGVLSRCEMQALAWVLFAAVLAGGLLLTWLSGWMCGVIGLVGVMLAWGYSAPPLRLNSRGLGEVALCLAFGLVPLGACSLFLPRLPGPLWPAAGAYGLLACALLFVNQLADRPADALAGKHHWGVRLSGKAAATVFVLLNAGALLLAGLAGLPLWLCGLLAVATCNAWRLRPVLVGPTAGLRPAIHWSILAANLYPLLAALALLTRR
;
A
#
# COMPACT_ATOMS: atom_id res chain seq x y z
N MET A 1 -4.66 -28.01 -20.69
CA MET A 1 -5.81 -27.10 -20.58
C MET A 1 -5.86 -26.55 -19.15
N LEU A 2 -5.36 -25.32 -18.94
CA LEU A 2 -5.53 -24.64 -17.65
C LEU A 2 -7.00 -24.20 -17.56
N SER A 3 -7.78 -24.77 -16.63
CA SER A 3 -9.16 -24.33 -16.42
C SER A 3 -9.17 -22.82 -16.23
N ALA A 4 -9.96 -22.09 -17.02
CA ALA A 4 -10.10 -20.65 -16.86
C ALA A 4 -10.50 -20.39 -15.40
N ARG A 5 -9.60 -19.80 -14.61
CA ARG A 5 -9.92 -19.41 -13.24
C ARG A 5 -11.12 -18.47 -13.32
N PRO A 6 -12.16 -18.66 -12.48
CA PRO A 6 -13.33 -17.81 -12.52
C PRO A 6 -12.91 -16.35 -12.36
N VAL A 7 -13.40 -15.50 -13.25
CA VAL A 7 -13.16 -14.05 -13.18
C VAL A 7 -13.74 -13.57 -11.84
N PRO A 8 -12.96 -12.89 -10.99
CA PRO A 8 -13.46 -12.40 -9.72
C PRO A 8 -14.69 -11.51 -9.94
N VAL A 9 -15.79 -11.84 -9.28
CA VAL A 9 -17.06 -11.12 -9.41
C VAL A 9 -17.06 -9.93 -8.47
N GLU A 10 -17.44 -8.77 -9.01
CA GLU A 10 -17.59 -7.52 -8.27
C GLU A 10 -18.58 -7.62 -7.11
N PRO A 11 -18.47 -6.73 -6.11
CA PRO A 11 -19.40 -6.73 -4.98
C PRO A 11 -20.83 -6.42 -5.46
N HIS A 12 -21.81 -7.14 -4.88
CA HIS A 12 -23.23 -6.96 -5.13
C HIS A 12 -23.98 -6.98 -3.80
N PRO A 13 -25.05 -6.17 -3.60
CA PRO A 13 -25.76 -6.10 -2.31
C PRO A 13 -26.24 -7.46 -1.79
N ALA A 14 -26.69 -8.34 -2.68
CA ALA A 14 -27.15 -9.69 -2.35
C ALA A 14 -26.05 -10.61 -1.78
N ARG A 15 -24.77 -10.30 -2.02
CA ARG A 15 -23.63 -11.11 -1.53
C ARG A 15 -23.30 -10.84 -0.06
N TYR A 16 -23.73 -9.70 0.48
CA TYR A 16 -23.39 -9.27 1.83
C TYR A 16 -24.65 -9.06 2.66
N ALA A 17 -25.03 -10.11 3.38
CA ALA A 17 -26.24 -10.13 4.21
C ALA A 17 -26.15 -9.16 5.40
N HIS A 18 -24.98 -9.03 6.01
CA HIS A 18 -24.80 -8.23 7.23
C HIS A 18 -24.00 -6.95 6.99
N ARG A 19 -24.36 -5.86 7.69
CA ARG A 19 -23.65 -4.57 7.63
C ARG A 19 -22.17 -4.70 7.99
N ALA A 20 -21.83 -5.49 9.00
CA ALA A 20 -20.45 -5.73 9.42
C ALA A 20 -19.60 -6.35 8.30
N GLN A 21 -20.16 -7.28 7.50
CA GLN A 21 -19.47 -7.85 6.35
C GLN A 21 -19.24 -6.79 5.28
N ARG A 22 -20.24 -5.93 5.02
CA ARG A 22 -20.10 -4.83 4.04
C ARG A 22 -18.97 -3.89 4.45
N TRP A 23 -18.93 -3.47 5.72
CA TRP A 23 -17.86 -2.62 6.24
C TRP A 23 -16.51 -3.31 6.16
N PHE A 24 -16.40 -4.57 6.57
CA PHE A 24 -15.15 -5.32 6.49
C PHE A 24 -14.60 -5.37 5.05
N PHE A 25 -15.42 -5.78 4.08
CA PHE A 25 -14.96 -5.88 2.68
C PHE A 25 -14.75 -4.52 2.00
N ALA A 26 -15.45 -3.46 2.43
CA ALA A 26 -15.17 -2.09 1.99
C ALA A 26 -13.76 -1.61 2.35
N THR A 27 -13.16 -2.14 3.43
CA THR A 27 -11.77 -1.79 3.80
C THR A 27 -10.69 -2.43 2.92
N ARG A 28 -11.10 -3.31 2.00
CA ARG A 28 -10.23 -4.04 1.06
C ARG A 28 -9.16 -4.88 1.81
N PRO A 29 -9.57 -5.89 2.60
CA PRO A 29 -8.69 -6.62 3.52
C PRO A 29 -7.47 -7.27 2.84
N ALA A 30 -7.58 -7.65 1.57
CA ALA A 30 -6.46 -8.20 0.80
C ALA A 30 -5.27 -7.24 0.67
N PHE A 31 -5.50 -5.92 0.73
CA PHE A 31 -4.44 -4.91 0.62
C PHE A 31 -3.74 -4.65 1.96
N LEU A 32 -4.42 -4.96 3.08
CA LEU A 32 -3.90 -4.71 4.43
C LEU A 32 -2.68 -5.58 4.78
N SER A 33 -2.46 -6.67 4.03
CA SER A 33 -1.29 -7.54 4.17
C SER A 33 0.03 -6.79 3.96
N LEU A 34 0.05 -5.74 3.13
CA LEU A 34 1.21 -4.88 3.00
C LEU A 34 1.55 -4.24 4.35
N SER A 35 0.60 -3.52 4.96
CA SER A 35 0.83 -2.87 6.27
C SER A 35 1.24 -3.88 7.34
N LEU A 36 0.64 -5.08 7.35
CA LEU A 36 1.05 -6.14 8.26
C LEU A 36 2.53 -6.52 8.05
N GLY A 37 2.96 -6.75 6.81
CA GLY A 37 4.35 -7.05 6.48
C GLY A 37 5.30 -5.95 6.96
N GLY A 38 4.99 -4.69 6.68
CA GLY A 38 5.76 -3.54 7.15
C GLY A 38 5.91 -3.50 8.67
N VAL A 39 4.82 -3.74 9.42
CA VAL A 39 4.87 -3.80 10.88
C VAL A 39 5.77 -4.95 11.34
N MET A 40 5.61 -6.15 10.79
CA MET A 40 6.45 -7.30 11.13
C MET A 40 7.94 -7.03 10.91
N MET A 41 8.31 -6.35 9.82
CA MET A 41 9.69 -5.94 9.57
C MET A 41 10.23 -4.98 10.65
N GLY A 42 9.43 -4.01 11.08
CA GLY A 42 9.80 -3.09 12.16
C GLY A 42 9.91 -3.78 13.53
N LEU A 43 8.98 -4.68 13.85
CA LEU A 43 9.01 -5.46 15.10
C LEU A 43 10.23 -6.39 15.16
N ALA A 44 10.60 -7.04 14.04
CA ALA A 44 11.83 -7.81 13.94
C ALA A 44 13.09 -6.97 14.21
N ALA A 45 13.12 -5.75 13.67
CA ALA A 45 14.20 -4.79 13.89
C ALA A 45 14.31 -4.33 15.35
N ALA A 46 13.22 -4.31 16.11
CA ALA A 46 13.22 -4.00 17.55
C ALA A 46 13.85 -5.12 18.40
N GLY A 47 13.65 -6.39 18.03
CA GLY A 47 14.40 -7.50 18.61
C GLY A 47 14.12 -7.81 20.07
N PRO A 48 15.14 -8.01 20.93
CA PRO A 48 14.93 -8.33 22.35
C PRO A 48 14.07 -7.30 23.08
N ALA A 49 14.05 -6.04 22.62
CA ALA A 49 13.19 -4.99 23.19
C ALA A 49 11.67 -5.28 23.02
N LEU A 50 11.29 -6.26 22.20
CA LEU A 50 9.90 -6.70 22.01
C LEU A 50 9.39 -7.63 23.13
N ARG A 51 10.27 -8.28 23.92
CA ARG A 51 9.93 -9.41 24.80
C ARG A 51 8.68 -9.19 25.66
N ASP A 52 8.54 -8.01 26.26
CA ASP A 52 7.41 -7.67 27.15
C ASP A 52 6.42 -6.68 26.51
N GLY A 53 6.57 -6.45 25.20
CA GLY A 53 5.93 -5.38 24.46
C GLY A 53 4.78 -5.82 23.56
N TRP A 54 4.33 -7.07 23.66
CA TRP A 54 3.30 -7.64 22.78
C TRP A 54 1.97 -6.89 22.75
N PRO A 55 1.41 -6.40 23.88
CA PRO A 55 0.17 -5.61 23.83
C PRO A 55 0.33 -4.34 23.00
N LYS A 56 1.48 -3.67 23.13
CA LYS A 56 1.83 -2.47 22.36
C LYS A 56 2.05 -2.80 20.88
N ALA A 57 2.71 -3.91 20.57
CA ALA A 57 2.89 -4.39 19.20
C ALA A 57 1.55 -4.76 18.54
N ALA A 58 0.65 -5.42 19.27
CA ALA A 58 -0.68 -5.78 18.79
C ALA A 58 -1.53 -4.53 18.51
N LEU A 59 -1.52 -3.56 19.42
CA LEU A 59 -2.19 -2.28 19.20
C LEU A 59 -1.61 -1.55 17.97
N ALA A 60 -0.30 -1.44 17.85
CA ALA A 60 0.33 -0.80 16.69
C ALA A 60 0.01 -1.50 15.37
N THR A 61 -0.04 -2.84 15.38
CA THR A 61 -0.45 -3.63 14.23
C THR A 61 -1.89 -3.29 13.85
N LEU A 62 -2.81 -3.32 14.82
CA LEU A 62 -4.20 -2.95 14.60
C LEU A 62 -4.33 -1.54 14.01
N LEU A 63 -3.67 -0.54 14.60
CA LEU A 63 -3.77 0.84 14.12
C LEU A 63 -3.15 1.03 12.72
N ALA A 64 -2.07 0.32 12.38
CA ALA A 64 -1.51 0.35 11.02
C ALA A 64 -2.48 -0.24 9.99
N LEU A 65 -3.17 -1.33 10.34
CA LEU A 65 -4.21 -1.93 9.49
C LEU A 65 -5.43 -1.02 9.37
N LEU A 66 -5.88 -0.42 10.48
CA LEU A 66 -7.01 0.53 10.47
C LEU A 66 -6.69 1.81 9.69
N CYS A 67 -5.45 2.31 9.75
CA CYS A 67 -5.02 3.48 8.99
C CYS A 67 -5.04 3.20 7.48
N HIS A 68 -4.54 2.04 7.05
CA HIS A 68 -4.63 1.62 5.65
C HIS A 68 -6.09 1.36 5.24
N ALA A 69 -6.90 0.71 6.09
CA ALA A 69 -8.33 0.56 5.85
C ALA A 69 -9.02 1.92 5.65
N ALA A 70 -8.72 2.91 6.50
CA ALA A 70 -9.25 4.26 6.39
C ALA A 70 -8.83 4.92 5.07
N ALA A 71 -7.55 4.78 4.68
CA ALA A 71 -7.03 5.27 3.41
C ALA A 71 -7.75 4.66 2.20
N ASN A 72 -8.03 3.36 2.24
CA ASN A 72 -8.78 2.67 1.19
C ASN A 72 -10.22 3.20 1.09
N VAL A 73 -10.92 3.31 2.22
CA VAL A 73 -12.31 3.75 2.25
C VAL A 73 -12.44 5.23 1.83
N ILE A 74 -11.57 6.11 2.32
CA ILE A 74 -11.60 7.53 1.92
C ILE A 74 -11.20 7.72 0.46
N ASN A 75 -10.34 6.85 -0.09
CA ASN A 75 -10.02 6.86 -1.51
C ASN A 75 -11.26 6.58 -2.35
N ASP A 76 -12.05 5.54 -2.02
CA ASP A 76 -13.28 5.23 -2.75
C ASP A 76 -14.30 6.38 -2.68
N VAL A 77 -14.40 7.07 -1.52
CA VAL A 77 -15.26 8.25 -1.38
C VAL A 77 -14.78 9.40 -2.29
N ALA A 78 -13.47 9.63 -2.36
CA ALA A 78 -12.89 10.67 -3.19
C ALA A 78 -13.01 10.36 -4.69
N ASP A 79 -12.81 9.10 -5.09
CA ASP A 79 -12.90 8.64 -6.47
C ASP A 79 -14.35 8.54 -6.96
N ASP A 80 -15.32 8.31 -6.07
CA ASP A 80 -16.72 8.51 -6.37
C ASP A 80 -17.05 10.01 -6.53
N ALA A 81 -16.46 10.88 -5.70
CA ALA A 81 -16.69 12.32 -5.74
C ALA A 81 -16.14 13.01 -7.00
N ASN A 82 -15.00 12.56 -7.52
CA ASN A 82 -14.42 13.09 -8.75
C ASN A 82 -14.89 12.33 -10.01
N GLY A 83 -15.70 11.27 -9.86
CA GLY A 83 -16.26 10.48 -10.96
C GLY A 83 -15.31 9.45 -11.59
N THR A 84 -14.08 9.29 -11.08
CA THR A 84 -13.08 8.35 -11.62
C THR A 84 -13.63 6.94 -11.67
N ASP A 85 -14.20 6.47 -10.56
CA ASP A 85 -14.65 5.09 -10.44
C ASP A 85 -15.85 4.81 -11.37
N ALA A 86 -16.73 5.78 -11.57
CA ALA A 86 -17.83 5.64 -12.52
C ALA A 86 -17.33 5.53 -13.98
N ALA A 87 -16.29 6.29 -14.33
CA ALA A 87 -15.70 6.29 -15.67
C ALA A 87 -14.80 5.08 -15.97
N ASN A 88 -14.37 4.34 -14.94
CA ASN A 88 -13.36 3.28 -15.09
C ASN A 88 -13.92 1.95 -15.60
N VAL A 89 -14.05 1.83 -16.93
CA VAL A 89 -14.51 0.60 -17.62
C VAL A 89 -13.37 -0.38 -17.97
N THR A 90 -12.10 0.03 -17.88
CA THR A 90 -10.93 -0.78 -18.27
C THR A 90 -10.21 -1.45 -17.11
N ARG A 91 -10.73 -1.30 -15.89
CA ARG A 91 -10.20 -1.84 -14.63
C ARG A 91 -9.93 -3.34 -14.67
N LEU A 92 -8.94 -3.75 -13.88
CA LEU A 92 -8.59 -5.15 -13.65
C LEU A 92 -9.02 -5.59 -12.25
N TYR A 93 -10.33 -5.78 -12.04
CA TYR A 93 -10.84 -6.27 -10.76
C TYR A 93 -10.21 -7.63 -10.37
N PRO A 94 -9.86 -7.87 -9.08
CA PRO A 94 -10.06 -7.03 -7.89
C PRO A 94 -8.86 -6.11 -7.56
N TYR A 95 -7.95 -5.88 -8.51
CA TYR A 95 -6.69 -5.18 -8.24
C TYR A 95 -6.81 -3.65 -8.40
N THR A 96 -7.62 -3.18 -9.35
CA THR A 96 -7.73 -1.76 -9.73
C THR A 96 -9.20 -1.30 -9.80
N GLY A 97 -9.44 0.01 -9.86
CA GLY A 97 -10.79 0.61 -9.98
C GLY A 97 -11.63 0.69 -8.70
N GLY A 98 -10.99 0.83 -7.53
CA GLY A 98 -11.66 0.98 -6.23
C GLY A 98 -12.29 -0.32 -5.70
N SER A 99 -13.03 -0.25 -4.59
CA SER A 99 -13.77 -1.43 -4.08
C SER A 99 -15.01 -1.77 -4.90
N ARG A 100 -15.55 -0.79 -5.66
CA ARG A 100 -16.87 -0.83 -6.33
C ARG A 100 -18.09 -0.83 -5.40
N PHE A 101 -17.91 -0.64 -4.09
CA PHE A 101 -19.03 -0.70 -3.15
C PHE A 101 -20.04 0.42 -3.35
N ILE A 102 -19.59 1.63 -3.69
CA ILE A 102 -20.49 2.76 -3.97
C ILE A 102 -21.17 2.57 -5.33
N GLN A 103 -20.39 2.28 -6.37
CA GLN A 103 -20.91 2.17 -7.74
C GLN A 103 -21.87 1.00 -7.92
N ASN A 104 -21.72 -0.06 -7.13
CA ASN A 104 -22.60 -1.24 -7.17
C ASN A 104 -23.71 -1.19 -6.09
N GLY A 105 -23.89 -0.05 -5.40
CA GLY A 105 -24.98 0.14 -4.45
C GLY A 105 -24.91 -0.71 -3.17
N VAL A 106 -23.72 -1.21 -2.81
CA VAL A 106 -23.53 -2.02 -1.59
C VAL A 106 -23.53 -1.16 -0.33
N LEU A 107 -22.90 0.03 -0.43
CA LEU A 107 -22.90 1.09 0.58
C LEU A 107 -23.04 2.43 -0.14
N SER A 108 -23.78 3.37 0.45
CA SER A 108 -23.83 4.75 -0.02
C SER A 108 -22.50 5.49 0.23
N ARG A 109 -22.27 6.59 -0.49
CA ARG A 109 -21.13 7.48 -0.23
C ARG A 109 -21.10 7.97 1.22
N CYS A 110 -22.25 8.33 1.79
CA CYS A 110 -22.35 8.79 3.18
C CYS A 110 -21.94 7.71 4.18
N GLU A 111 -22.34 6.45 3.97
CA GLU A 111 -21.92 5.33 4.81
C GLU A 111 -20.41 5.06 4.71
N MET A 112 -19.85 5.11 3.50
CA MET A 112 -18.39 4.97 3.29
C MET A 112 -17.63 6.12 3.95
N GLN A 113 -18.12 7.36 3.84
CA GLN A 113 -17.50 8.51 4.48
C GLN A 113 -17.54 8.40 6.01
N ALA A 114 -18.68 8.00 6.59
CA ALA A 114 -18.80 7.76 8.02
C ALA A 114 -17.83 6.66 8.49
N LEU A 115 -17.71 5.57 7.74
CA LEU A 115 -16.76 4.49 8.03
C LEU A 115 -15.31 5.01 8.03
N ALA A 116 -14.91 5.80 7.02
CA ALA A 116 -13.57 6.39 6.97
C ALA A 116 -13.29 7.26 8.21
N TRP A 117 -14.24 8.10 8.62
CA TRP A 117 -14.09 8.96 9.80
C TRP A 117 -13.95 8.17 11.09
N VAL A 118 -14.76 7.13 11.29
CA VAL A 118 -14.67 6.25 12.46
C VAL A 118 -13.30 5.55 12.51
N LEU A 119 -12.81 5.06 11.38
CA LEU A 119 -11.50 4.42 11.30
C LEU A 119 -10.36 5.42 11.61
N PHE A 120 -10.38 6.62 11.03
CA PHE A 120 -9.37 7.65 11.34
C PHE A 120 -9.44 8.11 12.80
N ALA A 121 -10.63 8.25 13.38
CA ALA A 121 -10.80 8.60 14.79
C ALA A 121 -10.19 7.53 15.71
N ALA A 122 -10.43 6.25 15.42
CA ALA A 122 -9.82 5.14 16.16
C ALA A 122 -8.28 5.14 16.03
N VAL A 123 -7.76 5.40 14.83
CA VAL A 123 -6.31 5.51 14.58
C VAL A 123 -5.69 6.68 15.36
N LEU A 124 -6.34 7.84 15.38
CA LEU A 124 -5.87 9.00 16.12
C LEU A 124 -5.88 8.75 17.63
N ALA A 125 -6.98 8.22 18.18
CA ALA A 125 -7.08 7.92 19.60
C ALA A 125 -6.04 6.88 20.05
N GLY A 126 -5.91 5.77 19.31
CA GLY A 126 -4.89 4.76 19.60
C GLY A 126 -3.46 5.27 19.36
N GLY A 127 -3.26 6.13 18.36
CA GLY A 127 -1.97 6.72 18.05
C GLY A 127 -1.48 7.68 19.13
N LEU A 128 -2.38 8.47 19.71
CA LEU A 128 -2.08 9.30 20.88
C LEU A 128 -1.68 8.44 22.09
N LEU A 129 -2.38 7.34 22.33
CA LEU A 129 -2.02 6.39 23.38
C LEU A 129 -0.62 5.79 23.14
N LEU A 130 -0.31 5.33 21.92
CA LEU A 130 1.02 4.83 21.60
C LEU A 130 2.10 5.91 21.74
N THR A 131 1.81 7.14 21.36
CA THR A 131 2.74 8.27 21.52
C THR A 131 3.06 8.51 22.99
N TRP A 132 2.05 8.46 23.85
CA TRP A 132 2.22 8.59 25.30
C TRP A 132 3.06 7.45 25.88
N LEU A 133 2.86 6.21 25.40
CA LEU A 133 3.58 5.02 25.88
C LEU A 133 5.02 4.87 25.33
N SER A 134 5.30 5.39 24.14
CA SER A 134 6.56 5.13 23.41
C SER A 134 7.40 6.36 23.11
N GLY A 135 6.87 7.56 23.34
CA GLY A 135 7.57 8.82 23.11
C GLY A 135 7.32 9.43 21.73
N TRP A 136 7.90 10.62 21.56
CA TRP A 136 7.58 11.54 20.46
C TRP A 136 7.91 11.00 19.07
N MET A 137 8.96 10.19 18.91
CA MET A 137 9.37 9.67 17.60
C MET A 137 8.26 8.83 16.96
N CYS A 138 7.61 7.97 17.76
CA CYS A 138 6.44 7.21 17.32
C CYS A 138 5.28 8.13 16.94
N GLY A 139 5.03 9.18 17.74
CA GLY A 139 3.96 10.14 17.48
C GLY A 139 4.15 10.91 16.17
N VAL A 140 5.37 11.40 15.89
CA VAL A 140 5.68 12.10 14.64
C VAL A 140 5.53 11.17 13.44
N ILE A 141 6.08 9.95 13.50
CA ILE A 141 5.95 8.98 12.40
C ILE A 141 4.47 8.63 12.16
N GLY A 142 3.72 8.38 13.23
CA GLY A 142 2.28 8.06 13.16
C GLY A 142 1.46 9.22 12.58
N LEU A 143 1.71 10.45 13.01
CA LEU A 143 1.03 11.64 12.52
C LEU A 143 1.28 11.85 11.02
N VAL A 144 2.55 11.76 10.58
CA VAL A 144 2.88 11.85 9.15
C VAL A 144 2.20 10.73 8.36
N GLY A 145 2.18 9.51 8.89
CA GLY A 145 1.46 8.38 8.27
C GLY A 145 -0.04 8.66 8.08
N VAL A 146 -0.72 9.18 9.10
CA VAL A 146 -2.15 9.55 9.02
C VAL A 146 -2.38 10.69 8.03
N MET A 147 -1.51 11.71 8.03
CA MET A 147 -1.60 12.82 7.08
C MET A 147 -1.42 12.37 5.63
N LEU A 148 -0.50 11.42 5.37
CA LEU A 148 -0.32 10.82 4.06
C LEU A 148 -1.54 9.98 3.66
N ALA A 149 -2.05 9.13 4.57
CA ALA A 149 -3.22 8.30 4.33
C ALA A 149 -4.47 9.11 3.96
N TRP A 150 -4.73 10.20 4.68
CA TRP A 150 -5.83 11.11 4.38
C TRP A 150 -5.55 11.97 3.14
N GLY A 151 -4.40 12.64 3.12
CA GLY A 151 -4.03 13.61 2.10
C GLY A 151 -3.80 13.01 0.71
N TYR A 152 -3.58 11.70 0.64
CA TYR A 152 -3.43 10.98 -0.63
C TYR A 152 -4.61 11.25 -1.57
N SER A 153 -5.86 11.11 -1.08
CA SER A 153 -7.07 11.28 -1.89
C SER A 153 -7.94 12.46 -1.45
N ALA A 154 -7.92 12.85 -0.17
CA ALA A 154 -8.86 13.82 0.36
C ALA A 154 -8.47 15.28 0.02
N PRO A 155 -9.45 16.19 -0.19
CA PRO A 155 -9.21 17.62 -0.28
C PRO A 155 -8.74 18.19 1.07
N PRO A 156 -7.91 19.25 1.06
CA PRO A 156 -7.47 20.01 -0.12
C PRO A 156 -6.20 19.43 -0.77
N LEU A 157 -5.59 18.38 -0.20
CA LEU A 157 -4.26 17.89 -0.61
C LEU A 157 -4.28 17.11 -1.92
N ARG A 158 -5.17 16.11 -2.07
CA ARG A 158 -5.36 15.30 -3.29
C ARG A 158 -4.03 14.91 -3.95
N LEU A 159 -3.08 14.37 -3.17
CA LEU A 159 -1.71 14.12 -3.64
C LEU A 159 -1.69 13.19 -4.87
N ASN A 160 -2.58 12.20 -4.90
CA ASN A 160 -2.76 11.27 -6.02
C ASN A 160 -3.15 11.98 -7.33
N SER A 161 -3.80 13.14 -7.25
CA SER A 161 -4.26 13.89 -8.40
C SER A 161 -3.22 14.92 -8.86
N ARG A 162 -2.20 15.19 -8.04
CA ARG A 162 -1.21 16.27 -8.27
C ARG A 162 0.17 15.79 -8.74
N GLY A 163 0.36 14.49 -8.94
CA GLY A 163 1.68 13.94 -9.28
C GLY A 163 2.56 13.59 -8.08
N LEU A 164 1.98 13.60 -6.88
CA LEU A 164 2.66 13.29 -5.62
C LEU A 164 2.21 11.97 -4.99
N GLY A 165 1.27 11.25 -5.62
CA GLY A 165 0.69 10.03 -5.07
C GLY A 165 1.71 8.92 -4.86
N GLU A 166 2.57 8.68 -5.85
CA GLU A 166 3.62 7.66 -5.82
C GLU A 166 4.63 7.94 -4.70
N VAL A 167 5.05 9.20 -4.56
CA VAL A 167 5.94 9.64 -3.48
C VAL A 167 5.26 9.50 -2.12
N ALA A 168 4.01 9.93 -2.00
CA ALA A 168 3.24 9.81 -0.75
C ALA A 168 3.09 8.35 -0.32
N LEU A 169 2.79 7.44 -1.26
CA LEU A 169 2.67 6.02 -0.98
C LEU A 169 4.02 5.39 -0.60
N CYS A 170 5.09 5.76 -1.32
CA CYS A 170 6.44 5.32 -0.99
C CYS A 170 6.83 5.69 0.45
N LEU A 171 6.57 6.95 0.83
CA LEU A 171 6.83 7.43 2.18
C LEU A 171 5.95 6.72 3.21
N ALA A 172 4.64 6.59 2.94
CA ALA A 172 3.71 5.96 3.87
C ALA A 172 4.14 4.52 4.21
N PHE A 173 4.44 3.68 3.21
CA PHE A 173 4.88 2.31 3.47
C PHE A 173 6.31 2.23 4.03
N GLY A 174 7.20 3.15 3.67
CA GLY A 174 8.51 3.24 4.31
C GLY A 174 8.43 3.62 5.80
N LEU A 175 7.45 4.44 6.19
CA LEU A 175 7.25 4.83 7.58
C LEU A 175 6.68 3.71 8.47
N VAL A 176 5.90 2.77 7.92
CA VAL A 176 5.31 1.65 8.69
C VAL A 176 6.35 0.87 9.52
N PRO A 177 7.42 0.30 8.93
CA PRO A 177 8.45 -0.42 9.70
C PRO A 177 9.22 0.48 10.67
N LEU A 178 9.48 1.74 10.30
CA LEU A 178 10.16 2.70 11.17
C LEU A 178 9.30 3.02 12.40
N GLY A 179 8.01 3.24 12.20
CA GLY A 179 7.03 3.48 13.26
C GLY A 179 6.93 2.29 14.20
N ALA A 180 6.77 1.08 13.66
CA ALA A 180 6.71 -0.15 14.47
C ALA A 180 7.98 -0.37 15.31
N CYS A 181 9.17 -0.09 14.76
CA CYS A 181 10.43 -0.19 15.50
C CYS A 181 10.60 0.91 16.56
N SER A 182 10.14 2.13 16.26
CA SER A 182 10.23 3.29 17.16
C SER A 182 9.46 3.11 18.47
N LEU A 183 8.51 2.18 18.52
CA LEU A 183 7.78 1.83 19.73
C LEU A 183 8.67 1.29 20.84
N PHE A 184 9.78 0.64 20.46
CA PHE A 184 10.63 -0.13 21.37
C PHE A 184 12.05 0.42 21.48
N LEU A 185 12.52 1.14 20.45
CA LEU A 185 13.88 1.67 20.41
C LEU A 185 13.87 3.20 20.33
N PRO A 186 14.62 3.90 21.20
CA PRO A 186 14.75 5.36 21.14
C PRO A 186 15.56 5.83 19.93
N ARG A 187 16.30 4.93 19.28
CA ARG A 187 17.05 5.17 18.04
C ARG A 187 16.83 4.00 17.09
N LEU A 188 16.48 4.31 15.84
CA LEU A 188 16.22 3.29 14.83
C LEU A 188 17.54 2.65 14.34
N PRO A 189 17.59 1.32 14.18
CA PRO A 189 18.78 0.64 13.68
C PRO A 189 19.17 1.14 12.28
N GLY A 190 20.47 1.37 12.05
CA GLY A 190 20.99 1.83 10.75
C GLY A 190 20.48 1.02 9.55
N PRO A 191 20.57 -0.32 9.55
CA PRO A 191 20.07 -1.16 8.46
C PRO A 191 18.55 -1.07 8.19
N LEU A 192 17.75 -0.63 9.17
CA LEU A 192 16.31 -0.52 9.01
C LEU A 192 15.91 0.60 8.03
N TRP A 193 16.67 1.69 7.99
CA TRP A 193 16.39 2.83 7.09
C TRP A 193 16.37 2.44 5.61
N PRO A 194 17.44 1.85 5.04
CA PRO A 194 17.41 1.40 3.66
C PRO A 194 16.45 0.22 3.45
N ALA A 195 16.24 -0.67 4.43
CA ALA A 195 15.24 -1.74 4.30
C ALA A 195 13.80 -1.18 4.18
N ALA A 196 13.46 -0.20 5.01
CA ALA A 196 12.20 0.53 4.95
C ALA A 196 12.03 1.29 3.63
N GLY A 197 13.09 1.95 3.15
CA GLY A 197 13.09 2.63 1.86
C GLY A 197 12.84 1.67 0.68
N ALA A 198 13.48 0.50 0.68
CA ALA A 198 13.24 -0.54 -0.32
C ALA A 198 11.77 -1.01 -0.29
N TYR A 199 11.22 -1.21 0.90
CA TYR A 199 9.81 -1.58 1.05
C TYR A 199 8.86 -0.51 0.48
N GLY A 200 9.12 0.76 0.78
CA GLY A 200 8.38 1.89 0.20
C GLY A 200 8.44 1.93 -1.33
N LEU A 201 9.62 1.71 -1.93
CA LEU A 201 9.79 1.68 -3.38
C LEU A 201 9.01 0.52 -4.04
N LEU A 202 8.94 -0.66 -3.41
CA LEU A 202 8.15 -1.78 -3.92
C LEU A 202 6.65 -1.51 -3.85
N ALA A 203 6.17 -0.90 -2.77
CA ALA A 203 4.78 -0.46 -2.67
C ALA A 203 4.44 0.62 -3.72
N CYS A 204 5.37 1.55 -3.95
CA CYS A 204 5.27 2.56 -5.01
C CYS A 204 5.22 1.93 -6.41
N ALA A 205 6.08 0.94 -6.70
CA ALA A 205 6.06 0.21 -7.97
C ALA A 205 4.73 -0.53 -8.18
N LEU A 206 4.17 -1.15 -7.13
CA LEU A 206 2.86 -1.79 -7.16
C LEU A 206 1.74 -0.79 -7.47
N LEU A 207 1.74 0.37 -6.83
CA LEU A 207 0.76 1.43 -7.14
C LEU A 207 0.90 1.91 -8.58
N PHE A 208 2.12 2.19 -9.00
CA PHE A 208 2.40 2.70 -10.33
C PHE A 208 1.86 1.77 -11.42
N VAL A 209 2.08 0.45 -11.30
CA VAL A 209 1.55 -0.51 -12.28
C VAL A 209 0.02 -0.63 -12.23
N ASN A 210 -0.59 -0.52 -11.05
CA ASN A 210 -2.06 -0.50 -10.92
C ASN A 210 -2.68 0.71 -11.63
N GLN A 211 -2.06 1.88 -11.48
CA GLN A 211 -2.51 3.12 -12.12
C GLN A 211 -2.42 3.08 -13.64
N LEU A 212 -1.52 2.27 -14.23
CA LEU A 212 -1.47 2.13 -15.69
C LEU A 212 -2.75 1.48 -16.25
N ALA A 213 -3.42 0.62 -15.47
CA ALA A 213 -4.68 0.00 -15.87
C ALA A 213 -5.86 0.99 -15.79
N ASP A 214 -5.82 1.91 -14.83
CA ASP A 214 -6.87 2.89 -14.56
C ASP A 214 -6.65 4.23 -15.30
N ARG A 215 -5.51 4.37 -15.99
CA ARG A 215 -5.07 5.58 -16.71
C ARG A 215 -6.16 6.30 -17.51
N PRO A 216 -6.98 5.64 -18.35
CA PRO A 216 -7.99 6.35 -19.13
C PRO A 216 -9.01 7.07 -18.23
N ALA A 217 -9.46 6.41 -17.15
CA ALA A 217 -10.43 6.98 -16.22
C ALA A 217 -9.81 8.05 -15.32
N ASP A 218 -8.58 7.79 -14.84
CA ASP A 218 -7.83 8.75 -14.03
C ASP A 218 -7.56 10.06 -14.80
N ALA A 219 -7.25 9.97 -16.11
CA ALA A 219 -7.06 11.13 -16.97
C ALA A 219 -8.36 11.92 -17.18
N LEU A 220 -9.49 11.24 -17.37
CA LEU A 220 -10.81 11.88 -17.51
C LEU A 220 -11.23 12.62 -16.23
N ALA A 221 -10.87 12.11 -15.06
CA ALA A 221 -11.14 12.74 -13.77
C ALA A 221 -10.13 13.84 -13.38
N GLY A 222 -9.20 14.19 -14.28
CA GLY A 222 -8.22 15.25 -14.05
C GLY A 222 -7.11 14.87 -13.07
N LYS A 223 -6.81 13.58 -12.89
CA LYS A 223 -5.65 13.15 -12.11
C LYS A 223 -4.38 13.26 -12.95
N HIS A 224 -3.30 13.72 -12.31
CA HIS A 224 -2.00 13.93 -12.94
C HIS A 224 -0.87 13.14 -12.26
N HIS A 225 -1.14 11.94 -11.75
CA HIS A 225 -0.09 11.03 -11.27
C HIS A 225 0.80 10.53 -12.41
N TRP A 226 1.89 9.84 -12.06
CA TRP A 226 2.90 9.39 -13.01
C TRP A 226 2.32 8.39 -14.01
N GLY A 227 1.38 7.54 -13.61
CA GLY A 227 0.67 6.61 -14.53
C GLY A 227 -0.10 7.31 -15.67
N VAL A 228 -0.62 8.52 -15.43
CA VAL A 228 -1.25 9.36 -16.47
C VAL A 228 -0.18 10.09 -17.28
N ARG A 229 0.83 10.68 -16.63
CA ARG A 229 1.85 11.52 -17.28
C ARG A 229 2.83 10.73 -18.15
N LEU A 230 3.20 9.53 -17.73
CA LEU A 230 4.22 8.71 -18.37
C LEU A 230 3.56 7.59 -19.18
N SER A 231 4.05 7.35 -20.39
CA SER A 231 3.59 6.24 -21.23
C SER A 231 4.75 5.52 -21.89
N GLY A 232 4.46 4.33 -22.40
CA GLY A 232 5.38 3.55 -23.22
C GLY A 232 6.74 3.32 -22.55
N LYS A 233 7.80 3.76 -23.24
CA LYS A 233 9.19 3.57 -22.76
C LYS A 233 9.44 4.28 -21.43
N ALA A 234 8.90 5.48 -21.21
CA ALA A 234 9.13 6.25 -19.99
C ALA A 234 8.49 5.57 -18.76
N ALA A 235 7.26 5.07 -18.91
CA ALA A 235 6.60 4.32 -17.84
C ALA A 235 7.35 3.03 -17.48
N ALA A 236 7.80 2.28 -18.49
CA ALA A 236 8.61 1.09 -18.27
C ALA A 236 9.94 1.40 -17.56
N THR A 237 10.63 2.49 -17.95
CA THR A 237 11.86 2.93 -17.30
C THR A 237 11.63 3.27 -15.82
N VAL A 238 10.59 4.05 -15.50
CA VAL A 238 10.29 4.40 -14.10
C VAL A 238 10.00 3.15 -13.27
N PHE A 239 9.19 2.22 -13.80
CA PHE A 239 8.91 0.97 -13.10
C PHE A 239 10.18 0.15 -12.83
N VAL A 240 11.10 0.06 -13.80
CA VAL A 240 12.41 -0.59 -13.61
C VAL A 240 13.26 0.14 -12.58
N LEU A 241 13.32 1.47 -12.61
CA LEU A 241 14.11 2.27 -11.67
C LEU A 241 13.59 2.13 -10.23
N LEU A 242 12.27 2.07 -10.01
CA LEU A 242 11.71 1.83 -8.68
C LEU A 242 12.16 0.48 -8.11
N ASN A 243 12.11 -0.59 -8.92
CA ASN A 243 12.54 -1.92 -8.49
C ASN A 243 14.07 -2.02 -8.32
N ALA A 244 14.85 -1.40 -9.21
CA ALA A 244 16.31 -1.35 -9.08
C ALA A 244 16.75 -0.54 -7.85
N GLY A 245 16.06 0.57 -7.56
CA GLY A 245 16.24 1.33 -6.32
C GLY A 245 15.92 0.49 -5.09
N ALA A 246 14.83 -0.28 -5.11
CA ALA A 246 14.50 -1.19 -4.02
C ALA A 246 15.59 -2.26 -3.80
N LEU A 247 16.14 -2.81 -4.89
CA LEU A 247 17.26 -3.76 -4.84
C LEU A 247 18.53 -3.13 -4.24
N LEU A 248 18.88 -1.92 -4.68
CA LEU A 248 20.03 -1.17 -4.16
C LEU A 248 19.86 -0.93 -2.65
N LEU A 249 18.71 -0.43 -2.23
CA LEU A 249 18.43 -0.17 -0.82
C LEU A 249 18.41 -1.46 0.01
N ALA A 250 17.86 -2.56 -0.51
CA ALA A 250 17.94 -3.87 0.15
C ALA A 250 19.40 -4.33 0.32
N GLY A 251 20.26 -4.11 -0.67
CA GLY A 251 21.69 -4.37 -0.59
C GLY A 251 22.41 -3.49 0.44
N LEU A 252 22.08 -2.20 0.52
CA LEU A 252 22.62 -1.28 1.54
C LEU A 252 22.14 -1.63 2.96
N ALA A 253 20.95 -2.21 3.10
CA ALA A 253 20.51 -2.82 4.36
C ALA A 253 21.29 -4.10 4.71
N GLY A 254 22.13 -4.60 3.79
CA GLY A 254 22.90 -5.83 3.91
C GLY A 254 22.05 -7.10 3.86
N LEU A 255 20.83 -7.00 3.35
CA LEU A 255 19.95 -8.16 3.24
C LEU A 255 20.59 -9.24 2.34
N PRO A 256 20.38 -10.53 2.63
CA PRO A 256 21.08 -11.61 1.94
C PRO A 256 20.75 -11.65 0.44
N LEU A 257 21.71 -12.06 -0.38
CA LEU A 257 21.62 -12.00 -1.84
C LEU A 257 20.47 -12.82 -2.44
N TRP A 258 19.99 -13.86 -1.76
CA TRP A 258 18.81 -14.62 -2.22
C TRP A 258 17.51 -13.81 -2.10
N LEU A 259 17.42 -12.88 -1.14
CA LEU A 259 16.31 -11.92 -1.06
C LEU A 259 16.39 -10.91 -2.20
N CYS A 260 17.59 -10.46 -2.54
CA CYS A 260 17.87 -9.67 -3.73
C CYS A 260 17.48 -10.42 -5.03
N GLY A 261 17.63 -11.75 -5.07
CA GLY A 261 17.21 -12.61 -6.19
C GLY A 261 15.70 -12.60 -6.44
N LEU A 262 14.87 -12.61 -5.40
CA LEU A 262 13.40 -12.49 -5.52
C LEU A 262 12.98 -11.12 -6.09
N LEU A 263 13.62 -10.04 -5.65
CA LEU A 263 13.40 -8.70 -6.18
C LEU A 263 13.93 -8.55 -7.62
N ALA A 264 15.05 -9.22 -7.92
CA ALA A 264 15.59 -9.28 -9.28
C ALA A 264 14.65 -10.02 -10.22
N VAL A 265 13.97 -11.08 -9.77
CA VAL A 265 12.92 -11.76 -10.59
C VAL A 265 11.78 -10.81 -10.92
N ALA A 266 11.30 -10.01 -9.96
CA ALA A 266 10.29 -8.97 -10.24
C ALA A 266 10.79 -7.94 -11.26
N THR A 267 12.05 -7.50 -11.14
CA THR A 267 12.70 -6.54 -12.06
C THR A 267 12.94 -7.13 -13.47
N CYS A 268 13.38 -8.37 -13.57
CA CYS A 268 13.61 -9.05 -14.86
C CYS A 268 12.29 -9.35 -15.57
N ASN A 269 11.24 -9.72 -14.83
CA ASN A 269 9.90 -9.87 -15.39
C ASN A 269 9.35 -8.51 -15.87
N ALA A 270 9.62 -7.40 -15.16
CA ALA A 270 9.27 -6.06 -15.62
C ALA A 270 9.83 -5.74 -17.02
N TRP A 271 11.08 -6.14 -17.28
CA TRP A 271 11.72 -5.92 -18.58
C TRP A 271 11.02 -6.70 -19.70
N ARG A 272 10.59 -7.94 -19.43
CA ARG A 272 9.77 -8.76 -20.34
C ARG A 272 8.36 -8.20 -20.54
N LEU A 273 7.86 -7.43 -19.58
CA LEU A 273 6.54 -6.80 -19.59
C LEU A 273 6.57 -5.39 -20.21
N ARG A 274 7.70 -4.91 -20.72
CA ARG A 274 7.80 -3.62 -21.43
C ARG A 274 6.76 -3.46 -22.55
N PRO A 275 6.50 -4.45 -23.44
CA PRO A 275 5.47 -4.32 -24.47
C PRO A 275 4.06 -4.19 -23.89
N VAL A 276 3.84 -4.84 -22.75
CA VAL A 276 2.59 -4.83 -21.98
C VAL A 276 2.35 -3.48 -21.29
N LEU A 277 3.39 -2.88 -20.72
CA LEU A 277 3.35 -1.54 -20.11
C LEU A 277 3.16 -0.41 -21.16
N VAL A 278 3.33 -0.76 -22.44
CA VAL A 278 3.10 0.11 -23.60
C VAL A 278 1.74 -0.21 -24.27
N GLY A 279 1.11 -1.35 -23.94
CA GLY A 279 0.00 -1.94 -24.68
C GLY A 279 -1.35 -1.96 -23.92
N PRO A 280 -2.31 -2.81 -24.37
CA PRO A 280 -3.64 -2.89 -23.78
C PRO A 280 -3.62 -3.32 -22.29
N THR A 281 -4.57 -2.82 -21.51
CA THR A 281 -4.67 -3.05 -20.05
C THR A 281 -4.66 -4.54 -19.67
N ALA A 282 -5.19 -5.43 -20.51
CA ALA A 282 -5.19 -6.87 -20.29
C ALA A 282 -3.80 -7.49 -20.07
N GLY A 283 -2.76 -6.87 -20.61
CA GLY A 283 -1.38 -7.32 -20.42
C GLY A 283 -0.85 -7.12 -19.00
N LEU A 284 -1.39 -6.17 -18.21
CA LEU A 284 -0.79 -5.71 -16.96
C LEU A 284 -0.90 -6.70 -15.79
N ARG A 285 -1.79 -7.71 -15.87
CA ARG A 285 -2.05 -8.64 -14.77
C ARG A 285 -0.79 -9.35 -14.21
N PRO A 286 0.13 -9.90 -15.03
CA PRO A 286 1.35 -10.50 -14.51
C PRO A 286 2.25 -9.48 -13.79
N ALA A 287 2.34 -8.25 -14.29
CA ALA A 287 3.12 -7.19 -13.65
C ALA A 287 2.58 -6.89 -12.25
N ILE A 288 1.24 -6.73 -12.15
CA ILE A 288 0.53 -6.54 -10.88
C ILE A 288 0.80 -7.71 -9.93
N HIS A 289 0.67 -8.96 -10.39
CA HIS A 289 0.89 -10.15 -9.55
C HIS A 289 2.32 -10.21 -8.99
N TRP A 290 3.33 -9.98 -9.82
CA TRP A 290 4.71 -9.97 -9.36
C TRP A 290 5.00 -8.82 -8.41
N SER A 291 4.44 -7.63 -8.65
CA SER A 291 4.55 -6.50 -7.73
C SER A 291 3.87 -6.76 -6.39
N ILE A 292 2.69 -7.41 -6.37
CA ILE A 292 2.02 -7.84 -5.14
C ILE A 292 2.90 -8.83 -4.38
N LEU A 293 3.43 -9.84 -5.08
CA LEU A 293 4.28 -10.86 -4.47
C LEU A 293 5.55 -10.22 -3.87
N ALA A 294 6.23 -9.37 -4.63
CA ALA A 294 7.44 -8.67 -4.18
C ALA A 294 7.15 -7.79 -2.96
N ALA A 295 6.10 -6.97 -3.02
CA ALA A 295 5.72 -6.07 -1.93
C ALA A 295 5.29 -6.82 -0.65
N ASN A 296 4.72 -8.02 -0.76
CA ASN A 296 4.32 -8.81 0.42
C ASN A 296 5.47 -9.69 0.97
N LEU A 297 6.27 -10.32 0.10
CA LEU A 297 7.36 -11.19 0.54
C LEU A 297 8.54 -10.41 1.09
N TYR A 298 8.90 -9.28 0.46
CA TYR A 298 10.05 -8.48 0.86
C TYR A 298 10.11 -8.19 2.37
N PRO A 299 9.09 -7.57 3.00
CA PRO A 299 9.19 -7.20 4.40
C PRO A 299 9.26 -8.42 5.33
N LEU A 300 8.66 -9.56 4.96
CA LEU A 300 8.75 -10.81 5.73
C LEU A 300 10.17 -11.39 5.71
N LEU A 301 10.79 -11.40 4.54
CA LEU A 301 12.15 -11.91 4.38
C LEU A 301 13.18 -10.94 4.97
N ALA A 302 12.94 -9.63 4.87
CA ALA A 302 13.72 -8.62 5.56
C ALA A 302 13.60 -8.76 7.08
N ALA A 303 12.40 -9.03 7.61
CA ALA A 303 12.18 -9.33 9.02
C ALA A 303 13.03 -10.52 9.48
N LEU A 304 13.00 -11.65 8.74
CA LEU A 304 13.81 -12.83 9.04
C LEU A 304 15.31 -12.49 9.04
N ALA A 305 15.80 -11.80 8.01
CA ALA A 305 17.21 -11.41 7.92
C ALA A 305 17.66 -10.48 9.06
N LEU A 306 16.79 -9.56 9.50
CA LEU A 306 17.06 -8.66 10.62
C LEU A 306 17.06 -9.40 11.97
N LEU A 307 16.30 -10.48 12.10
CA LEU A 307 16.33 -11.35 13.29
C LEU A 307 17.61 -12.18 13.36
N THR A 308 18.12 -12.68 12.23
CA THR A 308 19.31 -13.57 12.17
C THR A 308 20.65 -12.83 12.22
N ARG A 309 20.66 -11.52 12.07
CA ARG A 309 21.87 -10.67 12.12
C ARG A 309 22.36 -10.38 13.54
N ARG A 310 21.71 -10.95 14.55
CA ARG A 310 22.04 -10.78 15.95
C ARG A 310 22.80 -11.96 16.49
#